data_AF-A0A929CTP9-F1
#
_entry.id   AF-A0A929CTP9-F1
#
_cell.length_a   1.000
_cell.length_b   1.000
_cell.length_c   1.000
_cell.angle_alpha   90.00
_cell.angle_beta   90.00
_cell.angle_gamma   90.00
#
_symmetry.space_group_name_H-M   'P 1'
#
loop_
_entity.id
_entity.type
_entity.pdbx_description
1 polymer ?
#
loop_
_entity_poly.entity_id
_entity_poly.type
_entity_poly.pdbx_seq_one_letter_code
_entity_poly.pdbx_strand_id
1 'polypeptide(L)'
;MLPGSRNNYCQIQTRDNLTKSDDAVAFTLDTYNDQRTGFGFLLNPLGTQCDFRIGDDGRSIDVNWDTEWQSAVNKYSWGWYAEFAVPFKSIKYKKNLTEWGINFGRVIRYNFETAYWSGLVTDDFRISQGGKLTGIEVPDAGGKLTLFPYATLRYEDSDFTEVHGKWKADAGGDVLYQINSNLMVNGTFNPDFATVEADQEQINLSRYELRYPEKRLFFLEGNEMFSTRIRTFYSRRVGDIIYGAKLTGKVGKYNLNLLNVGAEKIPSLEEPQAFYTAFRVKRDILKSSTAGLIFVDKSWNGGFTRSLSADYTLNLGKTWKLTG
;
A
#
# COMPACT_ATOMS: atom_id res chain seq x y z
N MET A 1 42.68 7.22 -20.31
CA MET A 1 41.37 6.63 -20.60
C MET A 1 41.41 5.17 -20.18
N LEU A 2 40.73 4.81 -19.10
CA LEU A 2 40.61 3.41 -18.67
C LEU A 2 39.33 2.82 -19.27
N PRO A 3 39.38 1.66 -19.94
CA PRO A 3 38.20 0.98 -20.45
C PRO A 3 37.49 0.29 -19.27
N GLY A 4 36.22 0.64 -19.00
CA GLY A 4 35.40 -0.16 -18.09
C GLY A 4 34.37 0.56 -17.20
N SER A 5 34.18 1.88 -17.26
CA SER A 5 33.10 2.51 -16.49
C SER A 5 31.74 2.11 -17.07
N ARG A 6 31.10 1.09 -16.49
CA ARG A 6 29.71 0.76 -16.77
C ARG A 6 28.86 1.93 -16.28
N ASN A 7 28.28 2.69 -17.21
CA ASN A 7 27.36 3.77 -16.87
C ASN A 7 26.08 3.16 -16.29
N ASN A 8 25.82 3.41 -15.01
CA ASN A 8 24.55 3.04 -14.38
C ASN A 8 23.45 4.00 -14.88
N TYR A 9 22.47 3.47 -15.63
CA TYR A 9 21.35 4.25 -16.13
C TYR A 9 20.34 4.46 -14.99
N CYS A 10 20.39 5.61 -14.34
CA CYS A 10 19.50 6.01 -13.25
C CYS A 10 19.06 7.46 -13.46
N GLN A 11 17.76 7.74 -13.24
CA GLN A 11 17.19 9.07 -13.35
C GLN A 11 16.90 9.62 -11.94
N ILE A 12 16.96 10.95 -11.78
CA ILE A 12 16.49 11.58 -10.54
C ILE A 12 14.96 11.44 -10.53
N GLN A 13 14.46 10.69 -9.57
CA GLN A 13 13.03 10.44 -9.38
C GLN A 13 12.64 10.72 -7.93
N THR A 14 11.39 11.10 -7.72
CA THR A 14 10.79 11.10 -6.39
C THR A 14 10.77 9.67 -5.86
N ARG A 15 10.90 9.54 -4.53
CA ARG A 15 10.94 8.27 -3.79
C ARG A 15 10.03 7.19 -4.41
N ASP A 16 8.74 7.46 -4.53
CA ASP A 16 7.75 6.45 -4.92
C ASP A 16 7.53 6.30 -6.43
N ASN A 17 8.35 6.96 -7.27
CA ASN A 17 8.21 6.88 -8.72
C ASN A 17 9.16 5.87 -9.37
N LEU A 18 9.96 5.17 -8.55
CA LEU A 18 10.98 4.23 -9.00
C LEU A 18 10.35 3.09 -9.81
N THR A 19 10.50 3.15 -11.13
CA THR A 19 10.00 2.14 -12.06
C THR A 19 11.12 1.20 -12.53
N LYS A 20 10.76 0.11 -13.21
CA LYS A 20 11.71 -0.78 -13.92
C LYS A 20 12.48 -0.07 -15.07
N SER A 21 12.31 1.23 -15.25
CA SER A 21 13.10 2.04 -16.19
C SER A 21 14.52 2.30 -15.70
N ASP A 22 14.78 2.09 -14.41
CA ASP A 22 16.03 2.49 -13.77
C ASP A 22 16.83 1.28 -13.27
N ASP A 23 18.14 1.47 -13.21
CA ASP A 23 19.03 0.56 -12.53
C ASP A 23 18.66 0.50 -11.03
N ALA A 24 18.37 -0.70 -10.51
CA ALA A 24 18.00 -0.86 -9.10
C ALA A 24 18.38 -2.22 -8.50
N VAL A 25 18.49 -2.26 -7.17
CA VAL A 25 18.45 -3.49 -6.37
C VAL A 25 17.20 -3.49 -5.51
N ALA A 26 16.63 -4.68 -5.32
CA ALA A 26 15.43 -4.86 -4.53
C ALA A 26 15.55 -6.09 -3.63
N PHE A 27 14.82 -6.09 -2.53
CA PHE A 27 14.53 -7.32 -1.80
C PHE A 27 13.08 -7.36 -1.34
N THR A 28 12.57 -8.56 -1.13
CA THR A 28 11.23 -8.82 -0.62
C THR A 28 11.29 -9.63 0.66
N LEU A 29 10.41 -9.33 1.62
CA LEU A 29 10.28 -10.07 2.88
C LEU A 29 8.87 -10.63 3.05
N ASP A 30 8.78 -11.93 3.34
CA ASP A 30 7.58 -12.61 3.85
C ASP A 30 7.74 -12.85 5.35
N THR A 31 7.30 -11.86 6.12
CA THR A 31 7.43 -11.82 7.58
C THR A 31 6.40 -12.69 8.31
N TYR A 32 5.44 -13.26 7.59
CA TYR A 32 4.42 -14.18 8.10
C TYR A 32 4.68 -15.64 7.66
N ASN A 33 5.65 -15.83 6.76
CA ASN A 33 5.98 -17.10 6.10
C ASN A 33 4.72 -17.77 5.51
N ASP A 34 3.85 -16.95 4.90
CA ASP A 34 2.57 -17.39 4.36
C ASP A 34 2.57 -17.58 2.84
N GLN A 35 3.71 -17.29 2.19
CA GLN A 35 3.95 -17.44 0.75
C GLN A 35 3.00 -16.63 -0.13
N ARG A 36 2.39 -15.57 0.43
CA ARG A 36 1.33 -14.80 -0.24
C ARG A 36 1.50 -13.30 -0.06
N THR A 37 1.87 -12.88 1.13
CA THR A 37 1.99 -11.47 1.51
C THR A 37 3.42 -11.12 1.85
N GLY A 38 3.80 -9.88 1.61
CA GLY A 38 5.14 -9.42 1.95
C GLY A 38 5.34 -7.94 1.75
N PHE A 39 6.56 -7.51 2.02
CA PHE A 39 7.03 -6.14 1.81
C PHE A 39 8.13 -6.16 0.76
N GLY A 40 8.16 -5.15 -0.12
CA GLY A 40 9.23 -4.93 -1.07
C GLY A 40 9.95 -3.63 -0.77
N PHE A 41 11.27 -3.64 -0.91
CA PHE A 41 12.13 -2.48 -0.78
C PHE A 41 13.07 -2.42 -1.98
N LEU A 42 13.23 -1.23 -2.54
CA LEU A 42 13.93 -1.02 -3.79
C LEU A 42 14.75 0.27 -3.70
N LEU A 43 15.98 0.22 -4.23
CA LEU A 43 16.94 1.32 -4.15
C LEU A 43 17.70 1.41 -5.46
N ASN A 44 17.81 2.61 -6.01
CA ASN A 44 18.63 2.88 -7.18
C ASN A 44 20.04 3.39 -6.78
N PRO A 45 21.01 3.45 -7.71
CA PRO A 45 22.33 4.00 -7.45
C PRO A 45 22.35 5.48 -7.02
N LEU A 46 21.26 6.23 -7.19
CA LEU A 46 21.16 7.64 -6.77
C LEU A 46 20.62 7.79 -5.34
N GLY A 47 20.27 6.69 -4.67
CA GLY A 47 19.69 6.72 -3.33
C GLY A 47 18.19 6.96 -3.31
N THR A 48 17.51 6.94 -4.45
CA THR A 48 16.04 6.96 -4.49
C THR A 48 15.52 5.65 -3.90
N GLN A 49 14.73 5.77 -2.84
CA GLN A 49 14.09 4.68 -2.12
C GLN A 49 12.69 4.42 -2.69
N CYS A 50 12.25 3.18 -2.78
CA CYS A 50 10.86 2.82 -3.07
C CYS A 50 10.47 1.61 -2.22
N ASP A 51 9.29 1.66 -1.62
CA ASP A 51 8.72 0.61 -0.82
C ASP A 51 7.27 0.32 -1.24
N PHE A 52 6.87 -0.93 -1.04
CA PHE A 52 5.55 -1.36 -1.46
C PHE A 52 5.10 -2.60 -0.70
N ARG A 53 3.79 -2.74 -0.58
CA ARG A 53 3.18 -3.93 -0.02
C ARG A 53 2.81 -4.91 -1.12
N ILE A 54 3.16 -6.17 -0.90
CA ILE A 54 2.89 -7.26 -1.82
C ILE A 54 1.75 -8.10 -1.25
N GLY A 55 0.70 -8.25 -2.03
CA GLY A 55 -0.37 -9.20 -1.79
C GLY A 55 -0.41 -10.26 -2.89
N ASP A 56 -1.20 -11.30 -2.64
CA ASP A 56 -1.65 -12.20 -3.68
C ASP A 56 -0.55 -12.95 -4.43
N ASP A 57 0.57 -13.22 -3.73
CA ASP A 57 1.78 -13.87 -4.27
C ASP A 57 2.36 -13.06 -5.45
N GLY A 58 2.49 -11.74 -5.27
CA GLY A 58 3.08 -10.81 -6.26
C GLY A 58 2.09 -10.18 -7.23
N ARG A 59 0.80 -10.55 -7.19
CA ARG A 59 -0.21 -10.05 -8.15
C ARG A 59 -0.85 -8.73 -7.75
N SER A 60 -0.83 -8.40 -6.46
CA SER A 60 -1.25 -7.11 -5.95
C SER A 60 -0.02 -6.43 -5.39
N ILE A 61 0.32 -5.26 -5.93
CA ILE A 61 1.42 -4.44 -5.43
C ILE A 61 0.82 -3.07 -5.11
N ASP A 62 0.91 -2.66 -3.86
CA ASP A 62 0.53 -1.33 -3.42
C ASP A 62 1.78 -0.50 -3.15
N VAL A 63 2.11 0.35 -4.13
CA VAL A 63 3.25 1.29 -4.09
C VAL A 63 2.94 2.55 -3.28
N ASN A 64 1.70 2.74 -2.81
CA ASN A 64 1.38 3.87 -1.94
C ASN A 64 1.65 3.56 -0.47
N TRP A 65 1.93 2.29 -0.16
CA TRP A 65 2.32 1.91 1.19
C TRP A 65 3.73 2.45 1.46
N ASP A 66 3.81 3.39 2.40
CA ASP A 66 5.04 4.05 2.83
C ASP A 66 5.37 3.64 4.27
N THR A 67 6.63 3.25 4.50
CA THR A 67 7.18 3.03 5.82
C THR A 67 8.54 3.71 6.03
N GLU A 68 8.95 3.84 7.29
CA GLU A 68 10.24 4.42 7.66
C GLU A 68 11.36 3.36 7.52
N TRP A 69 12.33 3.59 6.64
CA TRP A 69 13.54 2.76 6.51
C TRP A 69 14.75 3.58 6.04
N GLN A 70 15.96 3.11 6.37
CA GLN A 70 17.21 3.80 6.03
C GLN A 70 17.94 3.09 4.90
N SER A 71 18.63 3.87 4.07
CA SER A 71 19.48 3.36 3.02
C SER A 71 20.76 4.16 2.86
N ALA A 72 21.79 3.51 2.33
CA ALA A 72 23.02 4.16 1.90
C ALA A 72 23.48 3.57 0.57
N VAL A 73 24.05 4.41 -0.30
CA VAL A 73 24.58 3.99 -1.59
C VAL A 73 25.97 4.59 -1.78
N ASN A 74 26.93 3.75 -2.15
CA ASN A 74 28.26 4.17 -2.56
C ASN A 74 28.59 3.69 -3.96
N LYS A 75 29.18 4.58 -4.76
CA LYS A 75 29.63 4.31 -6.14
C LYS A 75 31.14 4.19 -6.20
N TYR A 76 31.62 3.19 -6.93
CA TYR A 76 33.03 2.92 -7.19
C TYR A 76 33.26 2.81 -8.70
N SER A 77 34.52 2.79 -9.11
CA SER A 77 34.90 2.60 -10.52
C SER A 77 34.41 1.27 -11.12
N TRP A 78 34.22 0.24 -10.30
CA TRP A 78 33.80 -1.10 -10.70
C TRP A 78 32.29 -1.36 -10.56
N GLY A 79 31.54 -0.46 -9.92
CA GLY A 79 30.11 -0.69 -9.66
C GLY A 79 29.58 0.17 -8.52
N TRP A 80 28.51 -0.29 -7.89
CA TRP A 80 27.91 0.36 -6.72
C TRP A 80 27.42 -0.71 -5.76
N TYR A 81 27.35 -0.38 -4.49
CA TYR A 81 26.65 -1.20 -3.50
C TYR A 81 25.63 -0.36 -2.75
N ALA A 82 24.67 -1.06 -2.17
CA ALA A 82 23.56 -0.49 -1.44
C ALA A 82 23.42 -1.20 -0.09
N GLU A 83 23.16 -0.41 0.95
CA GLU A 83 22.83 -0.89 2.28
C GLU A 83 21.40 -0.49 2.63
N PHE A 84 20.72 -1.38 3.34
CA PHE A 84 19.33 -1.22 3.76
C PHE A 84 19.22 -1.53 5.24
N ALA A 85 18.53 -0.66 5.99
CA ALA A 85 18.16 -0.92 7.37
C ALA A 85 16.66 -0.70 7.54
N VAL A 86 15.93 -1.79 7.74
CA VAL A 86 14.48 -1.81 7.97
C VAL A 86 14.21 -2.09 9.44
N PRO A 87 13.78 -1.08 10.24
CA PRO A 87 13.44 -1.30 11.63
C PRO A 87 12.24 -2.24 11.79
N PHE A 88 12.26 -3.14 12.79
CA PHE A 88 11.11 -4.01 13.09
C PHE A 88 9.82 -3.21 13.37
N LYS A 89 9.92 -1.99 13.91
CA LYS A 89 8.76 -1.10 14.12
C LYS A 89 8.06 -0.67 12.83
N SER A 90 8.75 -0.77 11.69
CA SER A 90 8.31 -0.28 10.38
C SER A 90 7.54 -1.34 9.59
N ILE A 91 7.66 -2.62 9.97
CA ILE A 91 7.01 -3.73 9.29
C ILE A 91 6.22 -4.59 10.27
N LYS A 92 5.14 -5.19 9.79
CA LYS A 92 4.37 -6.15 10.59
C LYS A 92 4.95 -7.54 10.39
N TYR A 93 5.00 -8.34 11.45
CA TYR A 93 5.57 -9.69 11.41
C TYR A 93 4.91 -10.61 12.43
N LYS A 94 4.91 -11.91 12.13
CA LYS A 94 4.36 -12.92 13.04
C LYS A 94 5.34 -13.22 14.17
N LYS A 95 4.86 -13.18 15.41
CA LYS A 95 5.64 -13.58 16.59
C LYS A 95 6.06 -15.05 16.51
N ASN A 96 7.19 -15.37 17.15
CA ASN A 96 7.72 -16.73 17.29
C ASN A 96 8.03 -17.43 15.95
N LEU A 97 8.18 -16.68 14.86
CA LEU A 97 8.78 -17.19 13.63
C LEU A 97 10.29 -16.97 13.68
N THR A 98 11.03 -18.04 13.44
CA THR A 98 12.49 -18.04 13.27
C THR A 98 12.90 -18.10 11.79
N GLU A 99 11.91 -18.19 10.90
CA GLU A 99 12.08 -18.25 9.44
C GLU A 99 11.12 -17.27 8.76
N TRP A 100 11.67 -16.39 7.93
CA TRP A 100 10.93 -15.54 6.99
C TRP A 100 11.24 -15.97 5.55
N GLY A 101 10.35 -15.65 4.61
CA GLY A 101 10.69 -15.72 3.19
C GLY A 101 11.50 -14.50 2.78
N ILE A 102 12.48 -14.69 1.90
CA ILE A 102 13.28 -13.59 1.35
C ILE A 102 13.58 -13.82 -0.14
N ASN A 103 13.61 -12.75 -0.92
CA ASN A 103 14.14 -12.79 -2.27
C ASN A 103 14.91 -11.49 -2.57
N PHE A 104 15.84 -11.57 -3.50
CA PHE A 104 16.62 -10.43 -3.98
C PHE A 104 16.44 -10.28 -5.47
N GLY A 105 16.29 -9.05 -5.94
CA GLY A 105 16.10 -8.69 -7.33
C GLY A 105 17.12 -7.64 -7.77
N ARG A 106 17.50 -7.69 -9.03
CA ARG A 106 18.40 -6.72 -9.68
C ARG A 106 17.82 -6.32 -11.02
N VAL A 107 17.52 -5.04 -11.20
CA VAL A 107 17.05 -4.48 -12.47
C VAL A 107 18.23 -3.84 -13.20
N ILE A 108 18.80 -4.55 -14.18
CA ILE A 108 19.94 -4.10 -14.98
C ILE A 108 19.42 -3.40 -16.23
N ARG A 109 19.28 -2.08 -16.16
CA ARG A 109 18.63 -1.32 -17.22
C ARG A 109 19.34 -1.40 -18.57
N TYR A 110 20.66 -1.36 -18.60
CA TYR A 110 21.44 -1.38 -19.85
C TYR A 110 21.17 -2.63 -20.71
N ASN A 111 20.92 -3.77 -20.07
CA ASN A 111 20.64 -5.05 -20.75
C ASN A 111 19.15 -5.38 -20.83
N PHE A 112 18.26 -4.52 -20.30
CA PHE A 112 16.85 -4.84 -20.08
C PHE A 112 16.64 -6.17 -19.33
N GLU A 113 17.51 -6.44 -18.36
CA GLU A 113 17.53 -7.70 -17.63
C GLU A 113 17.05 -7.50 -16.20
N THR A 114 16.14 -8.35 -15.74
CA THR A 114 15.80 -8.48 -14.33
C THR A 114 16.26 -9.84 -13.84
N ALA A 115 17.16 -9.85 -12.87
CA ALA A 115 17.67 -11.07 -12.24
C ALA A 115 17.09 -11.22 -10.83
N TYR A 116 16.72 -12.44 -10.47
CA TYR A 116 16.26 -12.80 -9.12
C TYR A 116 17.16 -13.86 -8.51
N TRP A 117 17.35 -13.81 -7.20
CA TRP A 117 18.12 -14.82 -6.47
C TRP A 117 17.43 -16.19 -6.45
N SER A 118 16.11 -16.21 -6.27
CA SER A 118 15.30 -17.43 -6.24
C SER A 118 14.02 -17.29 -7.06
N GLY A 119 13.53 -18.42 -7.57
CA GLY A 119 12.28 -18.50 -8.31
C GLY A 119 12.42 -18.52 -9.82
N LEU A 120 11.28 -18.60 -10.50
CA LEU A 120 11.20 -18.48 -11.95
C LEU A 120 11.07 -16.99 -12.29
N VAL A 121 11.80 -16.54 -13.31
CA VAL A 121 11.81 -15.13 -13.78
C VAL A 121 10.50 -14.73 -14.48
N THR A 122 9.47 -15.58 -14.46
CA THR A 122 8.21 -15.35 -15.19
C THR A 122 7.30 -14.33 -14.52
N ASP A 123 7.48 -14.08 -13.22
CA ASP A 123 6.64 -13.19 -12.43
C ASP A 123 7.48 -12.48 -11.36
N ASP A 124 7.55 -11.16 -11.45
CA ASP A 124 8.27 -10.34 -10.49
C ASP A 124 7.64 -10.42 -9.10
N PHE A 125 8.49 -10.37 -8.06
CA PHE A 125 8.07 -10.26 -6.66
C PHE A 125 7.15 -11.40 -6.15
N ARG A 126 7.21 -12.60 -6.76
CA ARG A 126 6.49 -13.78 -6.22
C ARG A 126 7.04 -14.22 -4.88
N ILE A 127 6.25 -13.98 -3.85
CA ILE A 127 6.58 -14.32 -2.47
C ILE A 127 6.79 -15.82 -2.29
N SER A 128 5.94 -16.66 -2.89
CA SER A 128 6.01 -18.12 -2.79
C SER A 128 7.27 -18.74 -3.40
N GLN A 129 8.00 -17.99 -4.21
CA GLN A 129 9.22 -18.45 -4.87
C GLN A 129 10.50 -17.92 -4.21
N GLY A 130 10.38 -17.11 -3.16
CA GLY A 130 11.50 -16.68 -2.35
C GLY A 130 12.21 -17.85 -1.66
N GLY A 131 13.48 -17.63 -1.31
CA GLY A 131 14.19 -18.51 -0.40
C GLY A 131 13.80 -18.25 1.06
N LYS A 132 14.57 -18.84 1.99
CA LYS A 132 14.32 -18.72 3.42
C LYS A 132 15.43 -17.91 4.11
N LEU A 133 15.02 -16.92 4.90
CA LEU A 133 15.85 -16.24 5.88
C LEU A 133 15.67 -16.95 7.23
N THR A 134 16.68 -17.70 7.65
CA THR A 134 16.67 -18.48 8.91
C THR A 134 17.47 -17.77 9.99
N GLY A 135 17.12 -17.98 11.26
CA GLY A 135 17.86 -17.44 12.40
C GLY A 135 17.55 -15.97 12.68
N ILE A 136 16.39 -15.49 12.20
CA ILE A 136 15.92 -14.16 12.53
C ILE A 136 15.31 -14.16 13.94
N GLU A 137 15.76 -13.23 14.77
CA GLU A 137 15.22 -12.98 16.10
C GLU A 137 14.36 -11.73 16.06
N VAL A 138 13.05 -11.91 16.13
CA VAL A 138 12.08 -10.82 16.08
C VAL A 138 11.78 -10.33 17.50
N PRO A 139 11.77 -9.02 17.76
CA PRO A 139 11.42 -8.51 19.09
C PRO A 139 9.94 -8.74 19.37
N ASP A 140 9.56 -8.80 20.64
CA ASP A 140 8.16 -9.00 21.01
C ASP A 140 7.32 -7.76 20.65
N ALA A 141 6.46 -7.89 19.64
CA ALA A 141 5.58 -6.81 19.18
C ALA A 141 4.32 -6.74 20.05
N GLY A 142 4.29 -5.87 21.05
CA GLY A 142 3.08 -5.56 21.82
C GLY A 142 1.98 -4.90 20.97
N GLY A 143 0.78 -4.77 21.54
CA GLY A 143 -0.23 -3.89 20.95
C GLY A 143 0.27 -2.46 20.91
N LYS A 144 0.03 -1.74 19.81
CA LYS A 144 0.53 -0.37 19.60
C LYS A 144 -0.63 0.56 19.28
N LEU A 145 -0.77 1.62 20.06
CA LEU A 145 -1.70 2.72 19.79
C LEU A 145 -0.90 3.93 19.28
N THR A 146 -1.28 4.47 18.14
CA THR A 146 -0.73 5.70 17.57
C THR A 146 -1.88 6.67 17.32
N LEU A 147 -1.71 7.92 17.74
CA LEU A 147 -2.71 8.98 17.63
C LEU A 147 -2.14 10.11 16.77
N PHE A 148 -2.96 10.63 15.86
CA PHE A 148 -2.63 11.73 14.97
C PHE A 148 -3.67 12.86 15.13
N PRO A 149 -3.69 13.56 16.29
CA PRO A 149 -4.61 14.67 16.47
C PRO A 149 -4.18 15.88 15.63
N TYR A 150 -5.15 16.66 15.14
CA TYR A 150 -4.88 17.96 14.56
C TYR A 150 -5.94 18.99 14.99
N ALA A 151 -5.53 20.25 14.95
CA ALA A 151 -6.41 21.39 15.08
C ALA A 151 -5.90 22.52 14.18
N THR A 152 -6.82 23.20 13.49
CA THR A 152 -6.51 24.37 12.66
C THR A 152 -7.39 25.55 13.07
N LEU A 153 -6.85 26.76 12.91
CA LEU A 153 -7.56 28.01 13.08
C LEU A 153 -7.25 28.87 11.86
N ARG A 154 -8.27 29.20 11.08
CA ARG A 154 -8.19 30.02 9.89
C ARG A 154 -8.94 31.32 10.11
N TYR A 155 -8.27 32.42 9.80
CA TYR A 155 -8.90 33.72 9.63
C TYR A 155 -9.08 33.98 8.14
N GLU A 156 -10.29 34.30 7.71
CA GLU A 156 -10.60 34.63 6.33
C GLU A 156 -11.16 36.05 6.25
N ASP A 157 -10.47 36.87 5.45
CA ASP A 157 -10.90 38.20 5.04
C ASP A 157 -10.54 38.35 3.57
N SER A 158 -11.55 38.36 2.70
CA SER A 158 -11.39 38.24 1.25
C SER A 158 -12.58 38.86 0.55
N ASP A 159 -12.32 39.93 -0.19
CA ASP A 159 -13.29 40.60 -1.05
C ASP A 159 -13.76 39.70 -2.20
N PHE A 160 -12.93 38.74 -2.64
CA PHE A 160 -13.26 37.82 -3.74
C PHE A 160 -14.26 36.73 -3.32
N THR A 161 -14.15 36.22 -2.10
CA THR A 161 -15.10 35.23 -1.54
C THR A 161 -16.23 35.89 -0.76
N GLU A 162 -16.26 37.23 -0.68
CA GLU A 162 -17.18 38.05 0.13
C GLU A 162 -17.21 37.63 1.61
N VAL A 163 -16.09 37.10 2.11
CA VAL A 163 -15.95 36.68 3.52
C VAL A 163 -15.15 37.75 4.24
N HIS A 164 -15.77 38.43 5.21
CA HIS A 164 -15.09 39.47 6.00
C HIS A 164 -14.95 39.06 7.46
N GLY A 165 -13.72 39.11 7.97
CA GLY A 165 -13.42 38.94 9.39
C GLY A 165 -13.89 37.63 10.02
N LYS A 166 -13.84 36.51 9.28
CA LYS A 166 -14.38 35.23 9.73
C LYS A 166 -13.30 34.33 10.31
N TRP A 167 -13.49 33.88 11.55
CA TRP A 167 -12.69 32.81 12.14
C TRP A 167 -13.36 31.45 11.88
N LYS A 168 -12.58 30.49 11.41
CA LYS A 168 -12.96 29.08 11.27
C LYS A 168 -11.98 28.23 12.06
N ALA A 169 -12.48 27.54 13.08
CA ALA A 169 -11.72 26.51 13.79
C ALA A 169 -12.12 25.13 13.26
N ASP A 170 -11.15 24.24 13.15
CA ASP A 170 -11.35 22.86 12.72
C ASP A 170 -10.48 21.93 13.57
N ALA A 171 -10.94 20.71 13.81
CA ALA A 171 -10.20 19.72 14.58
C ALA A 171 -10.62 18.30 14.19
N GLY A 172 -9.67 17.38 14.32
CA GLY A 172 -9.91 15.99 14.04
C GLY A 172 -8.70 15.13 14.38
N GLY A 173 -8.68 13.92 13.84
CA GLY A 173 -7.53 13.07 13.94
C GLY A 173 -7.77 11.61 13.58
N ASP A 174 -6.65 10.92 13.44
CA ASP A 174 -6.60 9.49 13.14
C ASP A 174 -6.07 8.69 14.33
N VAL A 175 -6.57 7.46 14.43
CA VAL A 175 -6.15 6.49 15.43
C VAL A 175 -5.75 5.21 14.72
N LEU A 176 -4.54 4.73 14.98
CA LEU A 176 -4.07 3.42 14.55
C LEU A 176 -3.84 2.56 15.78
N TYR A 177 -4.67 1.53 15.94
CA TYR A 177 -4.56 0.57 17.04
C TYR A 177 -4.25 -0.83 16.52
N GLN A 178 -2.99 -1.23 16.67
CA GLN A 178 -2.54 -2.58 16.41
C GLN A 178 -2.88 -3.47 17.61
N ILE A 179 -3.92 -4.29 17.49
CA ILE A 179 -4.35 -5.24 18.53
C ILE A 179 -3.28 -6.31 18.73
N ASN A 180 -2.75 -6.83 17.62
CA ASN A 180 -1.62 -7.76 17.61
C ASN A 180 -0.93 -7.72 16.24
N SER A 181 0.12 -8.53 16.07
CA SER A 181 0.85 -8.67 14.80
C SER A 181 -0.03 -8.94 13.58
N ASN A 182 -1.19 -9.56 13.73
CA ASN A 182 -2.06 -9.94 12.61
C ASN A 182 -3.30 -9.05 12.48
N LEU A 183 -3.63 -8.18 13.45
CA LEU A 183 -4.91 -7.48 13.49
C LEU A 183 -4.74 -6.03 13.91
N MET A 184 -5.35 -5.12 13.16
CA MET A 184 -5.29 -3.68 13.35
C MET A 184 -6.66 -3.02 13.11
N VAL A 185 -6.94 -2.00 13.91
CA VAL A 185 -8.08 -1.10 13.78
C VAL A 185 -7.58 0.30 13.44
N ASN A 186 -8.15 0.91 12.41
CA ASN A 186 -7.93 2.31 12.08
C ASN A 186 -9.23 3.07 12.33
N GLY A 187 -9.16 4.14 13.10
CA GLY A 187 -10.24 5.09 13.29
C GLY A 187 -9.85 6.42 12.68
N THR A 188 -10.82 7.14 12.14
CA THR A 188 -10.64 8.51 11.69
C THR A 188 -11.85 9.33 12.09
N PHE A 189 -11.64 10.57 12.52
CA PHE A 189 -12.68 11.54 12.80
C PHE A 189 -12.25 12.85 12.18
N ASN A 190 -13.00 13.32 11.19
CA ASN A 190 -12.73 14.52 10.41
C ASN A 190 -11.24 14.62 10.06
N PRO A 191 -10.66 13.74 9.23
CA PRO A 191 -9.23 13.78 8.91
C PRO A 191 -8.86 15.01 8.07
N ASP A 192 -7.69 15.59 8.33
CA ASP A 192 -7.12 16.64 7.49
C ASP A 192 -6.59 16.03 6.19
N PHE A 193 -7.31 16.25 5.08
CA PHE A 193 -6.85 15.86 3.75
C PHE A 193 -5.99 16.93 3.06
N ALA A 194 -5.92 18.14 3.59
CA ALA A 194 -5.18 19.24 2.97
C ALA A 194 -3.66 19.07 3.11
N THR A 195 -3.20 18.26 4.05
CA THR A 195 -1.80 17.87 4.22
C THR A 195 -1.37 16.70 3.33
N VAL A 196 -2.32 15.98 2.72
CA VAL A 196 -2.01 14.95 1.73
C VAL A 196 -1.65 15.66 0.43
N GLU A 197 -0.45 15.39 -0.11
CA GLU A 197 0.08 16.06 -1.31
C GLU A 197 -0.99 16.26 -2.38
N ALA A 198 -1.18 17.52 -2.79
CA ALA A 198 -2.15 17.89 -3.82
C ALA A 198 -1.87 17.08 -5.09
N ASP A 199 -2.82 16.22 -5.45
CA ASP A 199 -2.76 15.49 -6.71
C ASP A 199 -2.71 16.50 -7.86
N GLN A 200 -1.75 16.37 -8.78
CA GLN A 200 -1.72 17.22 -9.96
C GLN A 200 -3.01 17.04 -10.74
N GLU A 201 -3.77 18.12 -10.95
CA GLU A 201 -4.97 18.11 -11.77
C GLU A 201 -4.62 17.63 -13.17
N GLN A 202 -5.11 16.44 -13.54
CA GLN A 202 -5.02 15.96 -14.92
C GLN A 202 -6.38 16.18 -15.58
N ILE A 203 -6.39 16.92 -16.70
CA ILE A 203 -7.58 17.06 -17.53
C ILE A 203 -7.79 15.74 -18.27
N ASN A 204 -8.78 14.97 -17.83
CA ASN A 204 -9.13 13.70 -18.47
C ASN A 204 -10.28 13.88 -19.44
N LEU A 205 -9.95 13.76 -20.72
CA LEU A 205 -10.90 13.82 -21.83
C LEU A 205 -11.46 12.44 -22.19
N SER A 206 -11.16 11.40 -21.41
CA SER A 206 -11.64 10.03 -21.63
C SER A 206 -12.85 9.69 -20.74
N ARG A 207 -13.61 8.67 -21.15
CA ARG A 207 -14.77 8.12 -20.42
C ARG A 207 -14.41 7.22 -19.22
N TYR A 208 -13.12 7.09 -18.89
CA TYR A 208 -12.65 6.26 -17.78
C TYR A 208 -12.15 7.16 -16.65
N GLU A 209 -12.52 6.90 -15.39
CA GLU A 209 -12.05 7.69 -14.24
C GLU A 209 -10.51 7.71 -14.14
N LEU A 210 -9.93 8.89 -13.89
CA LEU A 210 -8.52 9.01 -13.52
C LEU A 210 -8.27 8.29 -12.20
N ARG A 211 -7.16 7.57 -12.13
CA ARG A 211 -6.74 6.87 -10.91
C ARG A 211 -5.68 7.70 -10.21
N TYR A 212 -6.07 8.36 -9.15
CA TYR A 212 -5.17 9.00 -8.22
C TYR A 212 -4.62 7.99 -7.19
N PRO A 213 -3.34 8.10 -6.80
CA PRO A 213 -2.75 7.32 -5.72
C PRO A 213 -3.52 7.57 -4.42
N GLU A 214 -3.61 6.60 -3.52
CA GLU A 214 -4.23 6.83 -2.20
C GLU A 214 -3.14 7.14 -1.19
N LYS A 215 -3.21 8.29 -0.53
CA LYS A 215 -2.18 8.75 0.43
C LYS A 215 -2.73 9.04 1.82
N ARG A 216 -4.06 8.95 2.00
CA ARG A 216 -4.70 9.21 3.29
C ARG A 216 -4.47 8.03 4.25
N LEU A 217 -3.91 8.32 5.43
CA LEU A 217 -3.52 7.34 6.46
C LEU A 217 -4.58 6.27 6.72
N PHE A 218 -5.85 6.69 6.81
CA PHE A 218 -6.99 5.79 7.06
C PHE A 218 -7.13 4.68 5.99
N PHE A 219 -6.82 4.97 4.72
CA PHE A 219 -7.02 4.01 3.63
C PHE A 219 -5.79 3.15 3.33
N LEU A 220 -4.58 3.64 3.60
CA LEU A 220 -3.31 2.97 3.23
C LEU A 220 -3.23 1.50 3.67
N GLU A 221 -3.45 1.23 4.96
CA GLU A 221 -3.29 -0.11 5.51
C GLU A 221 -4.34 -1.09 4.99
N GLY A 222 -3.93 -2.13 4.26
CA GLY A 222 -4.84 -3.14 3.71
C GLY A 222 -5.49 -2.74 2.39
N ASN A 223 -5.14 -1.61 1.77
CA ASN A 223 -5.69 -1.20 0.48
C ASN A 223 -5.38 -2.21 -0.65
N GLU A 224 -4.27 -2.95 -0.55
CA GLU A 224 -3.93 -4.06 -1.45
C GLU A 224 -5.02 -5.14 -1.45
N MET A 225 -5.76 -5.27 -0.33
CA MET A 225 -6.89 -6.19 -0.21
C MET A 225 -8.12 -5.71 -0.98
N PHE A 226 -8.20 -4.49 -1.48
CA PHE A 226 -9.30 -4.10 -2.38
C PHE A 226 -8.89 -4.11 -3.86
N SER A 227 -7.62 -4.41 -4.14
CA SER A 227 -7.11 -4.60 -5.49
C SER A 227 -7.46 -6.00 -6.00
N THR A 228 -8.66 -6.12 -6.56
CA THR A 228 -9.16 -7.30 -7.29
C THR A 228 -8.97 -7.14 -8.80
N ARG A 229 -9.05 -8.25 -9.54
CA ARG A 229 -9.05 -8.23 -11.01
C ARG A 229 -10.15 -7.30 -11.57
N ILE A 230 -11.34 -7.37 -10.99
CA ILE A 230 -12.43 -6.41 -11.21
C ILE A 230 -12.50 -5.53 -9.97
N ARG A 231 -11.91 -4.34 -10.04
CA ARG A 231 -11.85 -3.41 -8.91
C ARG A 231 -13.23 -2.79 -8.65
N THR A 232 -13.93 -3.29 -7.64
CA THR A 232 -15.26 -2.79 -7.24
C THR A 232 -15.21 -1.70 -6.19
N PHE A 233 -14.08 -1.58 -5.48
CA PHE A 233 -13.84 -0.54 -4.48
C PHE A 233 -12.68 0.37 -4.89
N TYR A 234 -12.93 1.68 -4.83
CA TYR A 234 -11.91 2.71 -5.00
C TYR A 234 -12.05 3.75 -3.88
N SER A 235 -11.05 3.83 -3.02
CA SER A 235 -11.08 4.63 -1.79
C SER A 235 -11.26 6.13 -2.04
N ARG A 236 -10.71 6.67 -3.14
CA ARG A 236 -10.87 8.10 -3.51
C ARG A 236 -12.30 8.49 -3.91
N ARG A 237 -13.23 7.54 -4.07
CA ARG A 237 -14.67 7.84 -4.18
C ARG A 237 -15.31 8.22 -2.85
N VAL A 238 -14.62 7.96 -1.75
CA VAL A 238 -15.00 8.47 -0.43
C VAL A 238 -14.41 9.87 -0.30
N GLY A 239 -15.29 10.86 -0.34
CA GLY A 239 -14.94 12.27 -0.20
C GLY A 239 -14.61 12.66 1.24
N ASP A 240 -15.05 13.84 1.65
CA ASP A 240 -14.81 14.41 2.97
C ASP A 240 -15.38 13.50 4.06
N ILE A 241 -14.53 12.99 4.94
CA ILE A 241 -14.91 12.00 5.94
C ILE A 241 -15.30 12.71 7.22
N ILE A 242 -16.47 12.41 7.77
CA ILE A 242 -16.85 12.85 9.13
C ILE A 242 -16.24 11.90 10.15
N TYR A 243 -16.42 10.60 9.91
CA TYR A 243 -15.85 9.53 10.72
C TYR A 243 -15.71 8.25 9.91
N GLY A 244 -14.75 7.43 10.27
CA GLY A 244 -14.54 6.14 9.66
C GLY A 244 -13.91 5.14 10.63
N ALA A 245 -14.26 3.88 10.45
CA ALA A 245 -13.64 2.77 11.15
C ALA A 245 -13.24 1.71 10.13
N LYS A 246 -12.05 1.15 10.32
CA LYS A 246 -11.50 0.08 9.50
C LYS A 246 -10.92 -0.99 10.39
N LEU A 247 -11.18 -2.25 10.07
CA LEU A 247 -10.56 -3.42 10.68
C LEU A 247 -9.83 -4.17 9.58
N THR A 248 -8.53 -4.34 9.71
CA THR A 248 -7.71 -5.09 8.75
C THR A 248 -6.86 -6.11 9.48
N GLY A 249 -6.81 -7.33 8.96
CA GLY A 249 -5.94 -8.34 9.53
C GLY A 249 -6.18 -9.77 9.07
N LYS A 250 -5.49 -10.69 9.72
CA LYS A 250 -5.54 -12.13 9.45
C LYS A 250 -5.90 -12.90 10.72
N VAL A 251 -6.92 -13.74 10.64
CA VAL A 251 -7.36 -14.63 11.71
C VAL A 251 -7.36 -16.07 11.17
N GLY A 252 -6.36 -16.85 11.60
CA GLY A 252 -6.15 -18.20 11.08
C GLY A 252 -5.87 -18.19 9.57
N LYS A 253 -6.78 -18.80 8.80
CA LYS A 253 -6.70 -18.85 7.32
C LYS A 253 -7.50 -17.74 6.62
N TYR A 254 -8.08 -16.80 7.37
CA TYR A 254 -8.92 -15.76 6.82
C TYR A 254 -8.23 -14.40 6.93
N ASN A 255 -8.06 -13.73 5.81
CA ASN A 255 -7.70 -12.32 5.73
C ASN A 255 -9.00 -11.51 5.64
N LEU A 256 -9.08 -10.44 6.42
CA LEU A 256 -10.27 -9.62 6.60
C LEU A 256 -9.88 -8.17 6.37
N ASN A 257 -10.72 -7.46 5.61
CA ASN A 257 -10.68 -6.01 5.54
C ASN A 257 -12.12 -5.50 5.58
N LEU A 258 -12.49 -4.83 6.66
CA LEU A 258 -13.80 -4.20 6.86
C LEU A 258 -13.57 -2.71 7.01
N LEU A 259 -14.38 -1.92 6.30
CA LEU A 259 -14.32 -0.47 6.28
C LEU A 259 -15.76 0.05 6.32
N ASN A 260 -16.02 1.01 7.20
CA ASN A 260 -17.24 1.78 7.20
C ASN A 260 -16.89 3.26 7.40
N VAL A 261 -17.44 4.13 6.55
CA VAL A 261 -17.14 5.56 6.54
C VAL A 261 -18.43 6.36 6.35
N GLY A 262 -18.64 7.36 7.20
CA GLY A 262 -19.61 8.42 6.96
C GLY A 262 -18.91 9.60 6.29
N ALA A 263 -19.37 9.96 5.10
CA ALA A 263 -18.86 11.10 4.34
C ALA A 263 -19.85 12.27 4.34
N GLU A 264 -19.34 13.49 4.32
CA GLU A 264 -20.14 14.72 4.23
C GLU A 264 -20.87 14.84 2.89
N LYS A 265 -21.89 15.69 2.88
CA LYS A 265 -22.51 16.16 1.64
C LYS A 265 -21.52 17.06 0.92
N ILE A 266 -21.33 16.87 -0.39
CA ILE A 266 -20.50 17.76 -1.21
C ILE A 266 -21.43 18.55 -2.15
N PRO A 267 -21.79 19.81 -1.81
CA PRO A 267 -22.79 20.56 -2.56
C PRO A 267 -22.39 20.84 -4.01
N SER A 268 -21.09 21.06 -4.26
CA SER A 268 -20.55 21.35 -5.60
C SER A 268 -20.68 20.18 -6.58
N LEU A 269 -20.81 18.95 -6.06
CA LEU A 269 -20.94 17.73 -6.86
C LEU A 269 -22.34 17.12 -6.81
N GLU A 270 -23.32 17.81 -6.20
CA GLU A 270 -24.65 17.29 -5.88
C GLU A 270 -24.64 15.94 -5.13
N GLU A 271 -23.52 15.61 -4.48
CA GLU A 271 -23.38 14.34 -3.77
C GLU A 271 -24.04 14.45 -2.37
N PRO A 272 -25.05 13.63 -2.06
CA PRO A 272 -25.66 13.62 -0.73
C PRO A 272 -24.68 13.04 0.29
N GLN A 273 -24.91 13.36 1.56
CA GLN A 273 -24.25 12.66 2.67
C GLN A 273 -24.48 11.15 2.51
N ALA A 274 -23.40 10.38 2.59
CA ALA A 274 -23.43 8.96 2.27
C ALA A 274 -22.59 8.12 3.25
N PHE A 275 -23.01 6.87 3.41
CA PHE A 275 -22.28 5.83 4.11
C PHE A 275 -21.65 4.89 3.11
N TYR A 276 -20.34 4.70 3.24
CA TYR A 276 -19.57 3.78 2.44
C TYR A 276 -19.17 2.59 3.28
N THR A 277 -19.58 1.40 2.89
CA THR A 277 -19.17 0.15 3.52
C THR A 277 -18.43 -0.71 2.51
N ALA A 278 -17.24 -1.17 2.86
CA ALA A 278 -16.52 -2.17 2.08
C ALA A 278 -16.10 -3.31 3.00
N PHE A 279 -16.40 -4.54 2.61
CA PHE A 279 -16.04 -5.74 3.34
C PHE A 279 -15.40 -6.72 2.37
N ARG A 280 -14.20 -7.21 2.70
CA ARG A 280 -13.57 -8.33 2.02
C ARG A 280 -13.16 -9.39 3.03
N VAL A 281 -13.53 -10.63 2.72
CA VAL A 281 -12.99 -11.83 3.35
C VAL A 281 -12.27 -12.64 2.30
N LYS A 282 -11.07 -13.09 2.62
CA LYS A 282 -10.24 -13.90 1.74
C LYS A 282 -9.68 -15.07 2.49
N ARG A 283 -9.95 -16.27 2.01
CA ARG A 283 -9.50 -17.52 2.62
C ARG A 283 -8.26 -18.05 1.89
N ASP A 284 -7.25 -18.39 2.67
CA ASP A 284 -6.07 -19.12 2.21
C ASP A 284 -6.44 -20.60 1.99
N ILE A 285 -6.21 -21.09 0.78
CA ILE A 285 -6.47 -22.47 0.36
C ILE A 285 -5.16 -23.05 -0.19
N LEU A 286 -4.91 -24.34 0.00
CA LEU A 286 -3.67 -24.99 -0.42
C LEU A 286 -2.41 -24.23 0.09
N LYS A 287 -1.29 -24.34 -0.63
CA LYS A 287 -0.01 -23.71 -0.23
C LYS A 287 0.03 -22.20 -0.50
N SER A 288 -0.41 -21.78 -1.68
CA SER A 288 -0.40 -20.37 -2.12
C SER A 288 -1.68 -19.97 -2.88
N SER A 289 -2.76 -20.74 -2.77
CA SER A 289 -4.04 -20.42 -3.41
C SER A 289 -4.95 -19.65 -2.47
N THR A 290 -5.96 -19.00 -3.04
CA THR A 290 -6.89 -18.16 -2.29
C THR A 290 -8.27 -18.08 -2.95
N ALA A 291 -9.32 -17.92 -2.16
CA ALA A 291 -10.64 -17.52 -2.63
C ALA A 291 -11.17 -16.35 -1.78
N GLY A 292 -11.81 -15.38 -2.42
CA GLY A 292 -12.26 -14.14 -1.81
C GLY A 292 -13.71 -13.82 -2.13
N LEU A 293 -14.33 -13.08 -1.21
CA LEU A 293 -15.60 -12.41 -1.38
C LEU A 293 -15.41 -10.94 -0.99
N ILE A 294 -15.91 -10.04 -1.83
CA ILE A 294 -15.94 -8.60 -1.59
C ILE A 294 -17.37 -8.08 -1.72
N PHE A 295 -17.79 -7.29 -0.76
CA PHE A 295 -19.04 -6.55 -0.75
C PHE A 295 -18.74 -5.06 -0.62
N VAL A 296 -19.39 -4.24 -1.44
CA VAL A 296 -19.24 -2.77 -1.40
C VAL A 296 -20.64 -2.15 -1.45
N ASP A 297 -20.89 -1.19 -0.57
CA ASP A 297 -22.12 -0.41 -0.45
C ASP A 297 -21.78 1.08 -0.39
N LYS A 298 -22.50 1.90 -1.17
CA LYS A 298 -22.69 3.33 -0.94
C LYS A 298 -24.18 3.53 -0.70
N SER A 299 -24.57 4.01 0.48
CA SER A 299 -25.96 4.28 0.85
C SER A 299 -26.13 5.75 1.23
N TRP A 300 -27.23 6.36 0.84
CA TRP A 300 -27.56 7.76 1.14
C TRP A 300 -29.06 7.91 1.35
N ASN A 301 -29.50 9.11 1.74
CA ASN A 301 -30.91 9.38 1.88
C ASN A 301 -31.62 9.31 0.50
N GLY A 302 -32.43 8.28 0.30
CA GLY A 302 -33.17 8.06 -0.95
C GLY A 302 -32.56 7.05 -1.92
N GLY A 303 -31.47 6.35 -1.56
CA GLY A 303 -30.94 5.30 -2.43
C GLY A 303 -29.71 4.56 -1.90
N PHE A 304 -29.31 3.53 -2.65
CA PHE A 304 -28.06 2.81 -2.43
C PHE A 304 -27.50 2.28 -3.75
N THR A 305 -26.20 2.02 -3.78
CA THR A 305 -25.51 1.26 -4.82
C THR A 305 -24.69 0.17 -4.13
N ARG A 306 -24.90 -1.09 -4.53
CA ARG A 306 -24.26 -2.25 -3.93
C ARG A 306 -23.63 -3.13 -4.99
N SER A 307 -22.50 -3.73 -4.65
CA SER A 307 -21.88 -4.78 -5.44
C SER A 307 -21.41 -5.91 -4.54
N LEU A 308 -21.56 -7.14 -5.03
CA LEU A 308 -20.99 -8.34 -4.44
C LEU A 308 -20.16 -9.00 -5.53
N SER A 309 -18.95 -9.41 -5.20
CA SER A 309 -18.08 -10.13 -6.13
C SER A 309 -17.32 -11.23 -5.41
N ALA A 310 -17.04 -12.29 -6.15
CA ALA A 310 -16.20 -13.38 -5.72
C ALA A 310 -14.98 -13.43 -6.63
N ASP A 311 -13.83 -13.77 -6.05
CA ASP A 311 -12.59 -13.94 -6.80
C ASP A 311 -11.85 -15.17 -6.32
N TYR A 312 -11.03 -15.74 -7.18
CA TYR A 312 -10.16 -16.84 -6.77
C TYR A 312 -8.82 -16.83 -7.50
N THR A 313 -7.86 -17.50 -6.88
CA THR A 313 -6.52 -17.72 -7.43
C THR A 313 -6.06 -19.09 -6.98
N LEU A 314 -5.95 -19.99 -7.93
CA LEU A 314 -5.49 -21.35 -7.73
C LEU A 314 -4.10 -21.48 -8.35
N ASN A 315 -3.10 -21.65 -7.50
CA ASN A 315 -1.74 -22.00 -7.88
C ASN A 315 -1.63 -23.53 -7.89
N LEU A 316 -1.73 -24.13 -9.08
CA LEU A 316 -1.73 -25.57 -9.32
C LEU A 316 -0.30 -26.05 -9.63
N GLY A 317 0.48 -26.28 -8.58
CA GLY A 317 1.89 -26.64 -8.70
C GLY A 317 2.77 -25.42 -8.99
N LYS A 318 3.89 -25.63 -9.70
CA LYS A 318 4.88 -24.57 -9.98
C LYS A 318 4.54 -23.73 -11.21
N THR A 319 3.77 -24.28 -12.15
CA THR A 319 3.61 -23.72 -13.50
C THR A 319 2.20 -23.23 -13.77
N TRP A 320 1.18 -23.97 -13.33
CA TRP A 320 -0.21 -23.67 -13.70
C TRP A 320 -0.87 -22.75 -12.70
N LYS A 321 -1.59 -21.74 -13.22
CA LYS A 321 -2.38 -20.80 -12.43
C LYS A 321 -3.76 -20.67 -13.05
N LEU A 322 -4.78 -20.63 -12.21
CA LEU A 322 -6.15 -20.29 -12.60
C LEU A 322 -6.63 -19.12 -11.75
N THR A 323 -7.07 -18.04 -12.39
CA THR A 323 -7.55 -16.83 -11.72
C THR A 323 -8.90 -16.43 -12.27
N GLY A 324 -9.83 -16.06 -11.40
CA GLY A 324 -11.20 -15.64 -11.75
C GLY A 324 -11.62 -14.42 -10.98
#